data_AF-A0AAN6S7J9-F1
#
_entry.id   AF-A0AAN6S7J9-F1
#
_cell.length_a   1.000
_cell.length_b   1.000
_cell.length_c   1.000
_cell.angle_alpha   90.00
_cell.angle_beta   90.00
_cell.angle_gamma   90.00
#
_symmetry.space_group_name_H-M   'P 1'
#
loop_
_entity.id
_entity.type
_entity.pdbx_description
1 polymer ?
#
loop_
_entity_poly.entity_id
_entity_poly.type
_entity_poly.pdbx_seq_one_letter_code
_entity_poly.pdbx_strand_id
1 'polypeptide(L)'
;MKVASALLRHSIKPYRPSVLITFQTTRYFSLTGRKMDYSNIKTPEACYVDFCLVPVGTGDASVANEVAEVQKLLKASGLKYTMHSAGTTVEGTWDQVMKVIGQCHSLVHQKYGAKRVQTSMRAGTRTDKKQTAEQKVKRVEDILASGH
;
A
#
# COMPACT_ATOMS: atom_id res chain seq x y z
N MET A 1 -44.43 61.59 21.79
CA MET A 1 -45.17 61.39 20.52
C MET A 1 -45.82 60.02 20.54
N LYS A 2 -47.05 59.98 20.03
CA LYS A 2 -48.06 58.91 19.86
C LYS A 2 -47.63 57.44 20.03
N VAL A 3 -48.22 56.67 20.96
CA VAL A 3 -49.46 55.83 20.91
C VAL A 3 -49.36 54.54 20.08
N ALA A 4 -49.78 53.41 20.69
CA ALA A 4 -50.47 52.21 20.16
C ALA A 4 -49.73 50.86 20.42
N SER A 5 -50.35 49.72 20.72
CA SER A 5 -51.72 49.32 21.09
C SER A 5 -51.75 47.78 21.35
N ALA A 6 -52.66 47.32 22.23
CA ALA A 6 -53.38 46.02 22.29
C ALA A 6 -52.60 44.69 22.44
N LEU A 7 -52.75 43.93 23.55
CA LEU A 7 -53.81 42.92 23.88
C LEU A 7 -53.82 41.74 22.88
N LEU A 8 -53.67 40.45 23.26
CA LEU A 8 -54.55 39.67 24.14
C LEU A 8 -53.85 38.41 24.70
N ARG A 9 -54.32 37.99 25.88
CA ARG A 9 -53.99 36.77 26.64
C ARG A 9 -54.37 35.51 25.86
N HIS A 10 -53.67 34.37 26.06
CA HIS A 10 -54.31 33.06 26.28
C HIS A 10 -53.33 32.03 26.88
N SER A 11 -53.84 31.32 27.89
CA SER A 11 -53.19 30.28 28.69
C SER A 11 -53.04 28.98 27.89
N ILE A 12 -51.81 28.53 27.67
CA ILE A 12 -51.53 27.23 27.03
C ILE A 12 -51.28 26.19 28.13
N LYS A 13 -52.22 25.25 28.30
CA LYS A 13 -52.05 24.06 29.17
C LYS A 13 -51.10 23.06 28.49
N PRO A 14 -50.25 22.33 29.24
CA PRO A 14 -49.35 21.35 28.67
C PRO A 14 -50.10 20.11 28.15
N TYR A 15 -49.75 19.69 26.94
CA TYR A 15 -50.26 18.50 26.28
C TYR A 15 -49.61 17.24 26.88
N ARG A 16 -50.41 16.26 27.32
CA ARG A 16 -49.94 14.91 27.71
C ARG A 16 -50.24 13.93 26.57
N PRO A 17 -49.24 13.39 25.85
CA PRO A 17 -49.49 12.27 24.96
C PRO A 17 -49.36 10.95 25.73
N SER A 18 -50.49 10.27 25.87
CA SER A 18 -50.62 8.89 26.32
C SER A 18 -50.50 7.94 25.13
N VAL A 19 -49.27 7.60 24.71
CA VAL A 19 -49.00 6.44 23.85
C VAL A 19 -47.65 5.86 24.23
N LEU A 20 -47.66 4.67 24.83
CA LEU A 20 -46.46 3.90 25.16
C LEU A 20 -45.94 3.25 23.87
N ILE A 21 -45.20 3.98 23.05
CA ILE A 21 -44.44 3.39 21.94
C ILE A 21 -43.26 2.65 22.57
N THR A 22 -43.36 1.33 22.64
CA THR A 22 -42.23 0.45 22.92
C THR A 22 -41.23 0.57 21.78
N PHE A 23 -40.29 1.52 21.92
CA PHE A 23 -39.05 1.47 21.17
C PHE A 23 -38.36 0.18 21.57
N GLN A 24 -38.47 -0.86 20.74
CA GLN A 24 -37.49 -1.93 20.76
C GLN A 24 -36.15 -1.24 20.55
N THR A 25 -35.36 -1.21 21.61
CA THR A 25 -33.97 -0.79 21.57
C THR A 25 -33.25 -1.77 20.66
N THR A 26 -33.23 -1.47 19.36
CA THR A 26 -32.24 -2.03 18.45
C THR A 26 -30.91 -1.73 19.13
N ARG A 27 -30.32 -2.77 19.71
CA ARG A 27 -29.01 -2.68 20.35
C ARG A 27 -28.09 -2.12 19.29
N TYR A 28 -27.75 -0.84 19.42
CA TYR A 28 -26.52 -0.30 18.86
C TYR A 28 -25.43 -1.13 19.53
N PHE A 29 -25.01 -2.19 18.84
CA PHE A 29 -23.89 -3.02 19.26
C PHE A 29 -22.69 -2.08 19.27
N SER A 30 -22.29 -1.69 20.48
CA SER A 30 -21.18 -0.77 20.67
C SER A 30 -19.93 -1.35 20.01
N LEU A 31 -19.48 -0.75 18.91
CA LEU A 31 -18.19 -1.04 18.30
C LEU A 31 -17.03 -0.39 19.07
N THR A 32 -17.25 0.14 20.27
CA THR A 32 -16.16 0.66 21.09
C THR A 32 -15.32 -0.48 21.64
N GLY A 33 -14.14 -0.71 21.03
CA GLY A 33 -12.96 -1.00 21.83
C GLY A 33 -12.19 -2.29 21.59
N ARG A 34 -12.29 -2.99 20.45
CA ARG A 34 -11.19 -3.91 20.08
C ARG A 34 -10.01 -3.09 19.56
N LYS A 35 -9.02 -2.83 20.43
CA LYS A 35 -7.71 -2.36 19.99
C LYS A 35 -7.15 -3.38 18.97
N MET A 36 -6.69 -2.89 17.83
CA MET A 36 -6.04 -3.72 16.82
C MET A 36 -4.68 -4.18 17.39
N ASP A 37 -4.45 -5.49 17.39
CA ASP A 37 -3.14 -6.05 17.76
C ASP A 37 -2.20 -5.95 16.56
N TYR A 38 -1.40 -4.89 16.53
CA TYR A 38 -0.43 -4.66 15.46
C TYR A 38 0.72 -5.68 15.44
N SER A 39 0.95 -6.45 16.51
CA SER A 39 2.08 -7.39 16.59
C SER A 39 1.91 -8.65 15.74
N ASN A 40 0.67 -8.98 15.35
CA ASN A 40 0.32 -10.21 14.64
C ASN A 40 -0.21 -9.97 13.21
N ILE A 41 -0.05 -8.76 12.67
CA ILE A 41 -0.45 -8.49 11.30
C ILE A 41 0.50 -9.21 10.35
N LYS A 42 -0.02 -10.18 9.60
CA LYS A 42 0.75 -10.93 8.60
C LYS A 42 1.06 -10.07 7.38
N THR A 43 2.22 -10.31 6.79
CA THR A 43 2.58 -9.75 5.49
C THR A 43 1.78 -10.43 4.37
N PRO A 44 1.57 -9.77 3.22
CA PRO A 44 0.88 -10.37 2.09
C PRO A 44 1.59 -11.62 1.57
N GLU A 45 0.82 -12.64 1.22
CA GLU A 45 1.37 -13.93 0.74
C GLU A 45 2.15 -13.79 -0.58
N ALA A 46 1.82 -12.80 -1.40
CA ALA A 46 2.49 -12.56 -2.67
C ALA A 46 2.58 -11.06 -2.97
N CYS A 47 3.68 -10.66 -3.58
CA CYS A 47 3.91 -9.33 -4.09
C CYS A 47 4.73 -9.35 -5.39
N TYR A 48 4.64 -8.25 -6.12
CA TYR A 48 5.67 -7.86 -7.08
C TYR A 48 6.27 -6.53 -6.61
N VAL A 49 7.58 -6.39 -6.71
CA VAL A 49 8.29 -5.16 -6.33
C VAL A 49 9.20 -4.76 -7.47
N ASP A 50 8.95 -3.59 -8.04
CA ASP A 50 9.93 -2.92 -8.90
C ASP A 50 10.86 -2.09 -8.02
N PHE A 51 12.16 -2.37 -8.08
CA PHE A 51 13.15 -1.63 -7.30
C PHE A 51 14.29 -1.11 -8.18
N CYS A 52 14.80 0.06 -7.81
CA CYS A 52 15.96 0.69 -8.40
C CYS A 52 16.97 0.97 -7.30
N LEU A 53 18.10 0.27 -7.35
CA LEU A 53 19.18 0.32 -6.37
C LEU A 53 20.35 1.14 -6.94
N VAL A 54 20.78 2.15 -6.18
CA VAL A 54 21.83 3.08 -6.59
C VAL A 54 22.87 3.20 -5.45
N PRO A 55 24.12 2.73 -5.66
CA PRO A 55 25.21 3.06 -4.75
C PRO A 55 25.54 4.56 -4.85
N VAL A 56 25.87 5.19 -3.72
CA VAL A 56 26.14 6.63 -3.63
C VAL A 56 27.55 6.86 -3.13
N GLY A 57 28.28 7.77 -3.78
CA GLY A 57 29.64 8.14 -3.37
C GLY A 57 30.68 7.09 -3.76
N THR A 58 30.50 6.41 -4.88
CA THR A 58 31.45 5.44 -5.46
C THR A 58 32.70 6.10 -6.06
N GLY A 59 32.62 7.41 -6.37
CA GLY A 59 33.68 8.14 -7.07
C GLY A 59 33.60 8.04 -8.60
N ASP A 60 32.64 7.28 -9.13
CA ASP A 60 32.33 7.14 -10.55
C ASP A 60 30.82 7.41 -10.77
N ALA A 61 30.46 7.94 -11.94
CA ALA A 61 29.07 8.09 -12.36
C ALA A 61 28.44 6.76 -12.80
N SER A 62 29.25 5.81 -13.27
CA SER A 62 28.78 4.49 -13.70
C SER A 62 28.58 3.55 -12.52
N VAL A 63 27.49 2.80 -12.54
CA VAL A 63 27.14 1.78 -11.53
C VAL A 63 26.84 0.40 -12.16
N ALA A 64 27.25 0.22 -13.42
CA ALA A 64 26.86 -0.95 -14.21
C ALA A 64 27.39 -2.27 -13.64
N ASN A 65 28.58 -2.25 -13.02
CA ASN A 65 29.20 -3.44 -12.45
C ASN A 65 28.43 -3.93 -11.22
N GLU A 66 28.01 -3.01 -10.35
CA GLU A 66 27.20 -3.26 -9.17
C GLU A 66 25.84 -3.84 -9.57
N VAL A 67 25.18 -3.19 -10.54
CA VAL A 67 23.88 -3.65 -11.06
C VAL A 67 24.00 -5.03 -11.70
N ALA A 68 25.06 -5.30 -12.47
CA ALA A 68 25.29 -6.61 -13.07
C ALA A 68 25.44 -7.72 -12.01
N GLU A 69 26.07 -7.43 -10.87
CA GLU A 69 26.19 -8.40 -9.80
C GLU A 69 24.86 -8.63 -9.06
N VAL A 70 24.09 -7.57 -8.85
CA VAL A 70 22.71 -7.67 -8.35
C VAL A 70 21.88 -8.61 -9.23
N GLN A 71 22.00 -8.53 -10.56
CA GLN A 71 21.29 -9.44 -11.48
C GLN A 71 21.74 -10.91 -11.32
N LYS A 72 23.02 -11.17 -11.07
CA LYS A 72 23.50 -12.53 -10.79
C LYS A 72 22.93 -13.08 -9.49
N LEU A 73 22.84 -12.25 -8.45
CA LEU A 73 22.24 -12.63 -7.19
C LEU A 73 20.74 -12.95 -7.35
N LEU A 74 20.00 -12.11 -8.08
CA LEU A 74 18.59 -12.36 -8.40
C LEU A 74 18.42 -13.68 -9.16
N LYS A 75 19.27 -13.95 -10.15
CA LYS A 75 19.30 -15.24 -10.85
C LYS A 75 19.53 -16.43 -9.91
N ALA A 76 20.50 -16.31 -9.00
CA ALA A 76 20.82 -17.35 -8.03
C ALA A 76 19.71 -17.56 -6.98
N SER A 77 18.89 -16.53 -6.72
CA SER A 77 17.77 -16.63 -5.76
C SER A 77 16.64 -17.56 -6.20
N GLY A 78 16.53 -17.82 -7.52
CA GLY A 78 15.45 -18.59 -8.11
C GLY A 78 14.09 -17.88 -8.13
N LEU A 79 14.01 -16.64 -7.65
CA LEU A 79 12.82 -15.80 -7.80
C LEU A 79 12.65 -15.37 -9.25
N LYS A 80 11.41 -15.18 -9.66
CA LYS A 80 11.12 -14.60 -10.97
C LYS A 80 11.45 -13.11 -10.93
N TYR A 81 12.19 -12.64 -11.93
CA TYR A 81 12.55 -11.25 -12.05
C TYR A 81 12.66 -10.83 -13.52
N THR A 82 12.41 -9.54 -13.77
CA THR A 82 12.49 -8.93 -15.10
C THR A 82 13.21 -7.59 -14.97
N MET A 83 14.40 -7.50 -15.59
CA MET A 83 15.21 -6.28 -15.61
C MET A 83 14.75 -5.34 -16.72
N HIS A 84 14.81 -4.03 -16.47
CA HIS A 84 14.58 -2.99 -17.46
C HIS A 84 15.50 -1.78 -17.19
N SER A 85 15.44 -0.76 -18.04
CA SER A 85 16.35 0.39 -18.00
C SER A 85 16.38 1.13 -16.66
N ALA A 86 15.24 1.21 -15.97
CA ALA A 86 15.09 1.98 -14.73
C ALA A 86 15.10 1.15 -13.43
N GLY A 87 15.32 -0.16 -13.50
CA GLY A 87 15.20 -1.01 -12.32
C GLY A 87 15.03 -2.50 -12.63
N THR A 88 14.51 -3.23 -11.64
CA THR A 88 14.21 -4.64 -11.77
C THR A 88 12.95 -4.97 -11.00
N THR A 89 12.00 -5.62 -11.67
CA THR A 89 10.80 -6.14 -11.05
C THR A 89 11.05 -7.56 -10.57
N VAL A 90 10.79 -7.85 -9.29
CA VAL A 90 10.93 -9.18 -8.67
C VAL A 90 9.58 -9.63 -8.12
N GLU A 91 9.24 -10.90 -8.29
CA GLU A 91 7.98 -11.49 -7.85
C GLU A 91 8.22 -12.65 -6.88
N GLY A 92 7.35 -12.76 -5.87
CA GLY A 92 7.42 -13.83 -4.88
C GLY A 92 6.56 -13.54 -3.65
N THR A 93 6.84 -14.24 -2.54
CA THR A 93 6.27 -13.86 -1.24
C THR A 93 6.90 -12.55 -0.75
N TRP A 94 6.18 -11.80 0.08
CA TRP A 94 6.70 -10.54 0.64
C TRP A 94 8.08 -10.71 1.27
N ASP A 95 8.23 -11.74 2.11
CA ASP A 95 9.46 -11.97 2.86
C ASP A 95 10.62 -12.38 1.96
N GLN A 96 10.38 -13.22 0.94
CA GLN A 96 11.41 -13.60 -0.03
C GLN A 96 11.90 -12.39 -0.84
N VAL A 97 10.97 -11.57 -1.33
CA VAL A 97 11.29 -10.41 -2.17
C VAL A 97 12.05 -9.36 -1.35
N MET A 98 11.58 -9.01 -0.15
CA MET A 98 12.26 -8.05 0.70
C MET A 98 13.63 -8.56 1.18
N LYS A 99 13.74 -9.88 1.46
CA LYS A 99 15.02 -10.51 1.79
C LYS A 99 16.01 -10.39 0.65
N VAL A 100 15.64 -10.74 -0.59
CA VAL A 100 16.58 -10.68 -1.71
C VAL A 100 17.01 -9.25 -2.02
N ILE A 101 16.12 -8.27 -1.90
CA ILE A 101 16.47 -6.84 -2.06
C ILE A 101 17.47 -6.41 -0.96
N GLY A 102 17.26 -6.82 0.29
CA GLY A 102 18.23 -6.57 1.37
C GLY A 102 19.58 -7.26 1.14
N GLN A 103 19.58 -8.44 0.53
CA GLN A 103 20.81 -9.12 0.11
C GLN A 103 21.53 -8.36 -1.01
N CYS A 104 20.80 -7.75 -1.96
CA CYS A 104 21.40 -6.88 -2.98
C CYS A 104 22.15 -5.70 -2.35
N HIS A 105 21.59 -5.04 -1.32
CA HIS A 105 22.31 -3.99 -0.58
C HIS A 105 23.59 -4.53 0.07
N SER A 106 23.48 -5.65 0.78
CA SER A 106 24.61 -6.27 1.48
C SER A 106 25.72 -6.65 0.50
N LEU A 107 25.37 -7.21 -0.64
CA LEU A 107 26.28 -7.55 -1.73
C LEU A 107 27.04 -6.32 -2.23
N VAL A 108 26.34 -5.21 -2.49
CA VAL A 108 26.97 -3.98 -2.99
C VAL A 108 27.92 -3.39 -1.94
N HIS A 109 27.55 -3.40 -0.67
CA HIS A 109 28.44 -2.99 0.42
C HIS A 109 29.70 -3.87 0.50
N GLN A 110 29.55 -5.19 0.47
CA GLN A 110 30.65 -6.13 0.69
C GLN A 110 31.59 -6.23 -0.51
N LYS A 111 31.06 -6.27 -1.73
CA LYS A 111 31.84 -6.52 -2.94
C LYS A 111 32.46 -5.26 -3.54
N TYR A 112 31.77 -4.12 -3.43
CA TYR A 112 32.19 -2.86 -4.06
C TYR A 112 32.59 -1.78 -3.06
N GLY A 113 32.42 -2.03 -1.75
CA GLY A 113 32.80 -1.07 -0.71
C GLY A 113 31.95 0.20 -0.69
N ALA A 114 30.80 0.21 -1.38
CA ALA A 114 29.91 1.37 -1.38
C ALA A 114 29.44 1.65 0.05
N LYS A 115 29.73 2.84 0.57
CA LYS A 115 29.37 3.20 1.96
C LYS A 115 27.87 3.45 2.12
N ARG A 116 27.21 3.85 1.04
CA ARG A 116 25.78 4.15 1.01
C ARG A 116 25.15 3.52 -0.22
N VAL A 117 24.01 2.86 -0.03
CA VAL A 117 23.16 2.36 -1.09
C VAL A 117 21.77 2.93 -0.85
N GLN A 118 21.22 3.60 -1.86
CA GLN A 118 19.86 4.11 -1.84
C GLN A 118 19.02 3.29 -2.81
N THR A 119 17.87 2.80 -2.33
CA THR A 119 16.93 2.07 -3.15
C THR A 119 15.58 2.75 -3.12
N SER A 120 14.97 2.87 -4.30
CA SER A 120 13.57 3.25 -4.46
C SER A 120 12.79 2.03 -4.91
N MET A 121 11.58 1.84 -4.39
CA MET A 121 10.78 0.66 -4.73
C MET A 121 9.28 0.97 -4.78
N ARG A 122 8.59 0.31 -5.70
CA ARG A 122 7.12 0.28 -5.80
C ARG A 122 6.67 -1.16 -5.64
N ALA A 123 5.96 -1.44 -4.55
CA ALA A 123 5.42 -2.75 -4.25
C ALA A 123 3.93 -2.80 -4.60
N GLY A 124 3.48 -3.92 -5.16
CA GLY A 124 2.08 -4.19 -5.42
C GLY A 124 1.65 -5.53 -4.84
N THR A 125 0.49 -5.53 -4.20
CA THR A 125 -0.16 -6.71 -3.62
C THR A 125 -1.65 -6.64 -3.89
N ARG A 126 -2.30 -7.80 -4.00
CA ARG A 126 -3.74 -7.88 -4.24
C ARG A 126 -4.31 -9.16 -3.64
N THR A 127 -5.58 -9.13 -3.26
CA THR A 127 -6.29 -10.23 -2.58
C THR A 127 -7.34 -10.92 -3.45
N ASP A 128 -7.68 -10.34 -4.59
CA ASP A 128 -8.78 -10.80 -5.45
C ASP A 128 -8.35 -11.81 -6.51
N LYS A 129 -7.10 -11.76 -6.99
CA LYS A 129 -6.52 -12.75 -7.92
C LYS A 129 -5.00 -12.78 -7.87
N LYS A 130 -4.41 -13.91 -8.27
CA LYS A 130 -2.97 -13.97 -8.55
C LYS A 130 -2.69 -13.35 -9.92
N GLN A 131 -1.73 -12.43 -9.99
CA GLN A 131 -1.33 -11.80 -11.24
C GLN A 131 0.15 -11.46 -11.20
N THR A 132 0.86 -11.82 -12.27
CA THR A 132 2.27 -11.50 -12.48
C THR A 132 2.47 -10.11 -13.08
N ALA A 133 3.70 -9.59 -13.08
CA ALA A 133 3.99 -8.29 -13.67
C ALA A 133 3.75 -8.30 -15.20
N GLU A 134 4.13 -9.37 -15.90
CA GLU A 134 3.93 -9.51 -17.34
C GLU A 134 2.44 -9.62 -17.69
N GLN A 135 1.63 -10.32 -16.89
CA GLN A 135 0.18 -10.34 -17.09
C GLN A 135 -0.46 -8.95 -16.93
N LYS A 136 0.15 -8.08 -16.13
CA LYS A 136 -0.31 -6.69 -15.98
C LYS A 136 0.02 -5.87 -17.23
N VAL A 137 1.23 -6.04 -17.78
CA VAL A 137 1.65 -5.41 -19.05
C VAL A 137 0.78 -5.93 -20.20
N LYS A 138 0.67 -7.26 -20.35
CA LYS A 138 -0.15 -7.90 -21.39
C LYS A 138 -1.59 -7.39 -21.38
N ARG A 139 -2.19 -7.20 -20.20
CA ARG A 139 -3.56 -6.67 -20.11
C ARG A 139 -3.68 -5.29 -20.74
N VAL A 140 -2.68 -4.43 -20.59
CA VAL A 140 -2.64 -3.09 -21.22
C VAL A 140 -2.42 -3.22 -22.72
N GLU A 141 -1.48 -4.08 -23.14
CA GLU A 141 -1.21 -4.34 -24.56
C GLU A 141 -2.46 -4.86 -25.30
N ASP A 142 -3.22 -5.76 -24.68
CA ASP A 142 -4.48 -6.28 -25.22
C ASP A 142 -5.52 -5.16 -25.41
N ILE A 143 -5.55 -4.15 -24.51
CA ILE A 143 -6.43 -2.99 -24.65
C ILE A 143 -5.97 -2.14 -25.84
N LEU A 144 -4.68 -1.82 -25.91
CA LEU A 144 -4.10 -1.01 -26.98
C LEU A 144 -4.30 -1.66 -28.35
N ALA A 145 -4.17 -2.99 -28.45
CA ALA A 145 -4.42 -3.74 -29.68
C ALA A 145 -5.90 -3.75 -30.11
N SER A 146 -6.82 -3.57 -29.15
CA SER A 146 -8.27 -3.57 -29.41
C SER A 146 -8.83 -2.24 -29.91
N GLY A 147 -7.99 -1.23 -30.17
CA GLY A 147 -8.40 0.04 -30.80
C GLY A 147 -9.33 0.92 -29.96
N HIS A 148 -9.30 0.77 -28.63
CA HIS A 148 -9.97 1.69 -27.70
C HIS A 148 -9.12 2.93 -27.43
#